data_AF-A0A497LEZ9-F1
#
_entry.id   AF-A0A497LEZ9-F1
#
_cell.length_a   1.000
_cell.length_b   1.000
_cell.length_c   1.000
_cell.angle_alpha   90.00
_cell.angle_beta   90.00
_cell.angle_gamma   90.00
#
_symmetry.space_group_name_H-M   'P 1'
#
loop_
_entity.id
_entity.type
_entity.pdbx_description
1 polymer ?
#
loop_
_entity_poly.entity_id
_entity_poly.type
_entity_poly.pdbx_seq_one_letter_code
_entity_poly.pdbx_strand_id
1 'polypeptide(L)'
;MRPMTYIEEEKFLDTLVVDSEGYICGRVASFEIEPDRVLMKLYREEEEEIEVVDIERLKEELMLHVFGKVGPKFEKKLYDKIRKALKMPSKAPVGEAELVSFARALGVEIPMKKVVKKVRKEVEEPVDLEIVERVSETPLGKCIILKEPWEAKRRGLPILDFVPYRSTAEVKGMLVIDAEGKIIGHAERILIGKPLGLRIAVETVREEEVVDFPALYEALLSYFKTPRRLYERVARDLGIGPEQVNEKQIITWAERMGVAMPKRKERKIVKQTTLDIPWTVIKKIGDVIMLKKTLEELRARGVPLALAEEAKEAVVSEPKPLDLSEEVHEDRH
;
A
#
# COMPACT_ATOMS: atom_id res chain seq x y z
N MET A 1 39.50 -2.32 -8.41
CA MET A 1 38.80 -1.02 -8.51
C MET A 1 37.34 -1.31 -8.84
N ARG A 2 36.39 -0.97 -7.97
CA ARG A 2 34.97 -0.96 -8.37
C ARG A 2 34.78 0.25 -9.30
N PRO A 3 34.02 0.12 -10.40
CA PRO A 3 33.75 1.25 -11.29
C PRO A 3 33.08 2.38 -10.50
N MET A 4 33.55 3.63 -10.69
CA MET A 4 32.81 4.80 -10.22
C MET A 4 31.55 4.95 -11.07
N THR A 5 30.44 4.46 -10.57
CA THR A 5 29.12 4.73 -11.15
C THR A 5 28.61 6.04 -10.61
N TYR A 6 28.63 7.07 -11.44
CA TYR A 6 27.90 8.31 -11.20
C TYR A 6 26.41 8.03 -11.38
N ILE A 7 25.60 8.43 -10.40
CA ILE A 7 24.14 8.25 -10.40
C ILE A 7 23.54 9.64 -10.22
N GLU A 8 22.51 9.95 -11.01
CA GLU A 8 21.78 11.22 -10.94
C GLU A 8 21.09 11.40 -9.58
N GLU A 9 21.10 12.61 -9.04
CA GLU A 9 20.48 12.95 -7.75
C GLU A 9 19.01 12.52 -7.67
N GLU A 10 18.26 12.70 -8.75
CA GLU A 10 16.85 12.32 -8.85
C GLU A 10 16.62 10.83 -8.57
N LYS A 11 17.60 9.97 -8.90
CA LYS A 11 17.51 8.53 -8.65
C LYS A 11 17.67 8.18 -7.18
N PHE A 12 18.17 9.08 -6.35
CA PHE A 12 18.27 8.86 -4.91
C PHE A 12 17.06 9.35 -4.13
N LEU A 13 16.22 10.21 -4.70
CA LEU A 13 15.02 10.68 -4.03
C LEU A 13 14.15 9.51 -3.55
N ASP A 14 13.56 9.68 -2.37
CA ASP A 14 12.73 8.69 -1.69
C ASP A 14 13.44 7.39 -1.27
N THR A 15 14.77 7.31 -1.44
CA THR A 15 15.56 6.13 -1.03
C THR A 15 15.58 5.98 0.49
N LEU A 16 15.39 4.76 0.98
CA LEU A 16 15.48 4.43 2.41
C LEU A 16 16.93 4.57 2.89
N VAL A 17 17.13 5.25 4.02
CA VAL A 17 18.45 5.39 4.66
C VAL A 17 18.43 4.69 6.01
N VAL A 18 19.36 3.77 6.21
CA VAL A 18 19.51 2.96 7.42
C VAL A 18 20.94 3.11 7.96
N ASP A 19 21.10 3.26 9.26
CA ASP A 19 22.40 3.34 9.90
C ASP A 19 23.08 1.97 10.08
N SER A 20 24.32 1.95 10.59
CA SER A 20 25.07 0.70 10.76
C SER A 20 24.51 -0.24 11.83
N GLU A 21 23.58 0.21 12.66
CA GLU A 21 22.90 -0.54 13.72
C GLU A 21 21.50 -1.02 13.31
N GLY A 22 21.05 -0.67 12.11
CA GLY A 22 19.75 -1.08 11.57
C GLY A 22 18.61 -0.14 11.93
N TYR A 23 18.86 1.12 12.31
CA TYR A 23 17.82 2.12 12.55
C TYR A 23 17.59 2.98 11.31
N ILE A 24 16.32 3.31 11.05
CA ILE A 24 15.94 4.10 9.88
C ILE A 24 16.21 5.58 10.17
N CYS A 25 17.14 6.17 9.41
CA CYS A 25 17.44 7.59 9.44
C CYS A 25 16.35 8.42 8.75
N GLY A 26 15.68 7.84 7.75
CA GLY A 26 14.62 8.48 6.98
C GLY A 26 14.68 8.10 5.51
N ARG A 27 14.10 8.95 4.66
CA ARG A 27 14.15 8.86 3.21
C ARG A 27 14.80 10.10 2.63
N VAL A 28 15.50 9.96 1.51
CA VAL A 28 16.18 11.08 0.86
C VAL A 28 15.16 12.09 0.34
N ALA A 29 15.27 13.33 0.80
CA ALA A 29 14.46 14.46 0.37
C ALA A 29 15.16 15.24 -0.75
N SER A 30 16.45 15.55 -0.57
CA SER A 30 17.26 16.34 -1.49
C SER A 30 18.75 16.25 -1.11
N PHE A 31 19.60 16.85 -1.92
CA PHE A 31 21.02 17.03 -1.65
C PHE A 31 21.35 18.52 -1.54
N GLU A 32 22.31 18.83 -0.69
CA GLU A 32 22.94 20.13 -0.56
C GLU A 32 24.44 19.95 -0.84
N ILE A 33 24.93 20.59 -1.90
CA ILE A 33 26.32 20.48 -2.33
C ILE A 33 27.06 21.68 -1.79
N GLU A 34 27.98 21.43 -0.87
CA GLU A 34 28.95 22.39 -0.36
C GLU A 34 30.29 22.21 -1.11
N PRO A 35 31.20 23.20 -1.09
CA PRO A 35 32.48 23.10 -1.81
C PRO A 35 33.36 21.91 -1.42
N ASP A 36 33.23 21.44 -0.17
CA ASP A 36 34.05 20.41 0.44
C ASP A 36 33.32 19.10 0.74
N ARG A 37 31.98 19.10 0.72
CA ARG A 37 31.16 17.92 1.04
C ARG A 37 29.78 17.96 0.40
N VAL A 38 29.13 16.80 0.35
CA VAL A 38 27.74 16.67 -0.12
C VAL A 38 26.88 16.19 1.04
N LEU A 39 25.85 16.97 1.36
CA LEU A 39 24.94 16.70 2.46
C LEU A 39 23.61 16.17 1.91
N MET A 40 23.15 15.05 2.47
CA MET A 40 21.89 14.41 2.13
C MET A 40 20.82 14.81 3.15
N LYS A 41 19.81 15.56 2.70
CA LYS A 41 18.65 15.93 3.52
C LYS A 41 17.66 14.79 3.53
N LEU A 42 17.18 14.46 4.73
CA LEU A 42 16.25 13.34 4.94
C LEU A 42 14.89 13.84 5.41
N TYR A 43 13.87 13.02 5.17
CA TYR A 43 12.54 13.20 5.75
C TYR A 43 12.03 11.89 6.35
N ARG A 44 11.06 11.98 7.25
CA ARG A 44 10.35 10.85 7.84
C ARG A 44 8.85 11.05 7.69
N GLU A 45 8.14 9.93 7.65
CA GLU A 45 6.70 9.94 7.77
C GLU A 45 6.35 9.66 9.23
N GLU A 46 5.66 10.60 9.87
CA GLU A 46 5.14 10.45 11.22
C GLU A 46 3.62 10.38 11.18
N GLU A 47 3.05 9.55 12.05
CA GLU A 47 1.61 9.47 12.26
C GLU A 47 1.21 10.48 13.31
N GLU A 48 0.46 11.51 12.90
CA GLU A 48 -0.09 12.51 13.81
C GLU A 48 -1.60 12.30 13.96
N GLU A 49 -2.07 12.24 15.22
CA GLU A 49 -3.48 12.36 15.52
C GLU A 49 -3.91 13.81 15.31
N ILE A 50 -4.70 14.05 14.26
CA ILE A 50 -5.32 15.34 14.00
C ILE A 50 -6.82 15.25 14.27
N GLU A 51 -7.37 16.30 14.88
CA GLU A 51 -8.81 16.45 15.00
C GLU A 51 -9.36 17.07 13.72
N VAL A 52 -10.17 16.29 13.00
CA VAL A 52 -10.86 16.72 11.78
C VAL A 52 -12.35 16.73 12.02
N VAL A 53 -13.08 17.52 11.22
CA VAL A 53 -14.54 17.56 11.31
C VAL A 53 -15.11 16.20 10.93
N ASP A 54 -16.01 15.69 11.76
CA ASP A 54 -16.75 14.48 11.43
C ASP A 54 -17.91 14.81 10.50
N ILE A 55 -17.63 14.82 9.19
CA ILE A 55 -18.57 15.26 8.16
C ILE A 55 -19.87 14.45 8.17
N GLU A 56 -19.80 13.14 8.40
CA GLU A 56 -20.99 12.28 8.41
C GLU A 56 -21.90 12.66 9.58
N ARG A 57 -21.32 12.74 10.79
CA ARG A 57 -22.04 13.14 11.99
C ARG A 57 -22.56 14.58 11.91
N LEU A 58 -21.78 15.50 11.35
CA LEU A 58 -22.20 16.89 11.12
C LEU A 58 -23.43 16.95 10.20
N LYS A 59 -23.49 16.15 9.13
CA LYS A 59 -24.67 16.07 8.27
C LYS A 59 -25.89 15.55 9.03
N GLU A 60 -25.71 14.53 9.86
CA GLU A 60 -26.79 13.98 10.69
C GLU A 60 -27.33 15.01 11.68
N GLU A 61 -26.44 15.70 12.40
CA GLU A 61 -26.82 16.75 13.35
C GLU A 61 -27.52 17.93 12.66
N LEU A 62 -27.02 18.37 11.51
CA LEU A 62 -27.69 19.39 10.69
C LEU A 62 -29.07 18.91 10.20
N MET A 63 -29.20 17.65 9.78
CA MET A 63 -30.50 17.09 9.36
C MET A 63 -31.49 17.00 10.53
N LEU A 64 -31.03 16.56 11.70
CA LEU A 64 -31.83 16.51 12.92
C LEU A 64 -32.25 17.91 13.36
N HIS A 65 -31.34 18.87 13.37
CA HIS A 65 -31.63 20.24 13.78
C HIS A 65 -32.62 20.93 12.84
N VAL A 66 -32.48 20.72 11.53
CA VAL A 66 -33.26 21.44 10.51
C VAL A 66 -34.57 20.74 10.14
N PHE A 67 -34.63 19.40 10.25
CA PHE A 67 -35.77 18.60 9.79
C PHE A 67 -36.30 17.60 10.83
N GLY A 68 -35.63 17.41 11.97
CA GLY A 68 -35.99 16.46 13.01
C GLY A 68 -35.79 14.98 12.63
N LYS A 69 -35.24 14.69 11.45
CA LYS A 69 -35.08 13.34 10.90
C LYS A 69 -33.83 13.23 10.03
N VAL A 70 -33.19 12.07 10.07
CA VAL A 70 -32.04 11.71 9.23
C VAL A 70 -32.52 10.85 8.06
N GLY A 71 -31.93 11.05 6.88
CA GLY A 71 -32.09 10.13 5.75
C GLY A 71 -31.79 10.76 4.39
N PRO A 72 -31.67 9.96 3.32
CA PRO A 72 -31.20 10.44 2.00
C PRO A 72 -32.06 11.55 1.40
N LYS A 73 -33.38 11.51 1.64
CA LYS A 73 -34.33 12.55 1.22
C LYS A 73 -34.07 13.89 1.92
N PHE A 74 -33.65 13.85 3.17
CA PHE A 74 -33.36 15.03 3.98
C PHE A 74 -31.97 15.59 3.68
N GLU A 75 -31.01 14.73 3.34
CA GLU A 75 -29.67 15.16 2.91
C GLU A 75 -29.76 16.02 1.63
N LYS A 76 -30.55 15.59 0.64
CA LYS A 76 -30.77 16.40 -0.57
C LYS A 76 -31.37 17.77 -0.24
N LYS A 77 -32.37 17.81 0.66
CA LYS A 77 -32.99 19.06 1.13
C LYS A 77 -32.02 19.93 1.94
N LEU A 78 -31.13 19.32 2.71
CA LEU A 78 -30.09 20.01 3.46
C LEU A 78 -29.18 20.76 2.49
N TYR A 79 -28.67 20.09 1.45
CA TYR A 79 -27.84 20.75 0.43
C TYR A 79 -28.57 21.88 -0.29
N ASP A 80 -29.86 21.72 -0.61
CA ASP A 80 -30.64 22.79 -1.21
C ASP A 80 -30.81 24.00 -0.28
N LYS A 81 -30.96 23.77 1.04
CA LYS A 81 -30.98 24.84 2.05
C LYS A 81 -29.62 25.52 2.19
N ILE A 82 -28.53 24.76 2.24
CA ILE A 82 -27.16 25.30 2.32
C ILE A 82 -26.87 26.20 1.11
N ARG A 83 -27.20 25.74 -0.11
CA ARG A 83 -27.02 26.55 -1.32
C ARG A 83 -27.80 27.85 -1.26
N LYS A 84 -29.05 27.82 -0.79
CA LYS A 84 -29.86 29.04 -0.63
C LYS A 84 -29.28 29.99 0.42
N ALA A 85 -28.85 29.45 1.56
CA ALA A 85 -28.30 30.25 2.67
C ALA A 85 -26.96 30.90 2.30
N LEU A 86 -26.09 30.16 1.61
CA LEU A 86 -24.76 30.62 1.17
C LEU A 86 -24.79 31.27 -0.23
N LYS A 87 -25.97 31.51 -0.81
CA LYS A 87 -26.17 32.10 -2.15
C LYS A 87 -25.36 31.40 -3.25
N MET A 88 -25.22 30.08 -3.16
CA MET A 88 -24.51 29.27 -4.15
C MET A 88 -25.40 28.92 -5.36
N PRO A 89 -24.80 28.68 -6.54
CA PRO A 89 -25.53 28.13 -7.69
C PRO A 89 -26.24 26.82 -7.34
N SER A 90 -27.42 26.59 -7.92
CA SER A 90 -28.28 25.43 -7.59
C SER A 90 -27.64 24.05 -7.81
N LYS A 91 -26.62 23.98 -8.66
CA LYS A 91 -25.87 22.76 -8.98
C LYS A 91 -24.46 22.72 -8.39
N ALA A 92 -24.05 23.75 -7.64
CA ALA A 92 -22.73 23.75 -7.02
C ALA A 92 -22.61 22.60 -6.00
N PRO A 93 -21.47 21.89 -5.98
CA PRO A 93 -21.20 20.90 -4.94
C PRO A 93 -21.17 21.60 -3.57
N VAL A 94 -21.67 20.90 -2.56
CA VAL A 94 -21.60 21.35 -1.16
C VAL A 94 -20.50 20.52 -0.51
N GLY A 95 -19.40 21.16 -0.14
CA GLY A 95 -18.26 20.53 0.50
C GLY A 95 -18.28 20.70 2.02
N GLU A 96 -17.19 20.28 2.65
CA GLU A 96 -16.95 20.40 4.08
C GLU A 96 -17.05 21.86 4.56
N ALA A 97 -16.42 22.79 3.84
CA ALA A 97 -16.40 24.20 4.21
C ALA A 97 -17.80 24.81 4.28
N GLU A 98 -18.68 24.44 3.34
CA GLU A 98 -20.06 24.91 3.32
C GLU A 98 -20.91 24.32 4.44
N LEU A 99 -20.72 23.02 4.76
CA LEU A 99 -21.40 22.36 5.88
C LEU A 99 -21.02 23.01 7.21
N VAL A 100 -19.71 23.24 7.43
CA VAL A 100 -19.19 23.90 8.63
C VAL A 100 -19.71 25.33 8.74
N SER A 101 -19.68 26.09 7.63
CA SER A 101 -20.17 27.48 7.62
C SER A 101 -21.66 27.55 7.95
N PHE A 102 -22.46 26.63 7.41
CA PHE A 102 -23.89 26.57 7.68
C PHE A 102 -24.18 26.15 9.14
N ALA A 103 -23.42 25.19 9.68
CA ALA A 103 -23.54 24.79 11.09
C ALA A 103 -23.23 25.94 12.05
N ARG A 104 -22.15 26.70 11.79
CA ARG A 104 -21.80 27.90 12.57
C ARG A 104 -22.91 28.95 12.52
N ALA A 105 -23.50 29.18 11.35
CA ALA A 105 -24.61 30.13 11.18
C ALA A 105 -25.87 29.71 11.96
N LEU A 106 -26.07 28.41 12.16
CA LEU A 106 -27.19 27.85 12.94
C LEU A 106 -26.86 27.65 14.43
N GLY A 107 -25.60 27.89 14.84
CA GLY A 107 -25.16 27.60 16.20
C GLY A 107 -25.16 26.10 16.55
N VAL A 108 -25.08 25.23 15.54
CA VAL A 108 -24.95 23.78 15.73
C VAL A 108 -23.49 23.48 16.05
N GLU A 109 -23.28 22.65 17.07
CA GLU A 109 -21.94 22.18 17.44
C GLU A 109 -21.32 21.41 16.26
N ILE A 110 -20.00 21.57 16.06
CA ILE A 110 -19.31 20.89 14.96
C ILE A 110 -18.64 19.66 15.55
N PRO A 111 -19.16 18.43 15.30
CA PRO A 111 -18.55 17.23 15.82
C PRO A 111 -17.17 17.03 15.19
N MET A 112 -16.19 16.70 16.03
CA MET A 112 -14.82 16.42 15.63
C MET A 112 -14.51 14.94 15.86
N LYS A 113 -13.65 14.36 15.02
CA LYS A 113 -13.09 13.03 15.20
C LYS A 113 -11.57 13.06 15.07
N LYS A 114 -10.91 12.20 15.82
CA LYS A 114 -9.47 11.99 15.69
C LYS A 114 -9.20 11.08 14.51
N VAL A 115 -8.35 11.53 13.59
CA VAL A 115 -7.83 10.69 12.51
C VAL A 115 -6.31 10.71 12.55
N VAL A 116 -5.72 9.54 12.29
CA VAL A 116 -4.28 9.41 12.15
C VAL A 116 -3.92 9.80 10.73
N LYS A 117 -3.13 10.87 10.57
CA LYS A 117 -2.63 11.32 9.27
C LYS A 117 -1.13 11.15 9.23
N LYS A 118 -0.63 10.63 8.11
CA LYS A 118 0.81 10.59 7.83
C LYS A 118 1.27 11.97 7.38
N VAL A 119 2.21 12.55 8.11
CA VAL A 119 2.81 13.85 7.82
C VAL A 119 4.30 13.64 7.55
N ARG A 120 4.80 14.29 6.48
CA ARG A 120 6.23 14.30 6.19
C ARG A 120 6.90 15.37 7.04
N LYS A 121 7.87 14.96 7.85
CA LYS A 121 8.73 15.86 8.63
C LYS A 121 10.17 15.74 8.16
N GLU A 122 10.81 16.88 7.99
CA GLU A 122 12.24 16.92 7.69
C GLU A 122 13.05 16.46 8.89
N VAL A 123 14.13 15.74 8.61
CA VAL A 123 15.14 15.39 9.60
C VAL A 123 16.08 16.60 9.73
N GLU A 124 16.13 17.17 10.93
CA GLU A 124 16.85 18.43 11.20
C GLU A 124 18.32 18.41 10.77
N GLU A 125 19.02 17.32 11.07
CA GLU A 125 20.44 17.17 10.76
C GLU A 125 20.62 16.37 9.46
N PRO A 126 21.27 16.95 8.43
CA PRO A 126 21.56 16.23 7.20
C PRO A 126 22.67 15.20 7.41
N VAL A 127 22.72 14.21 6.52
CA VAL A 127 23.70 13.13 6.54
C VAL A 127 24.81 13.42 5.53
N ASP A 128 26.07 13.39 5.97
CA ASP A 128 27.20 13.52 5.05
C ASP A 128 27.29 12.31 4.11
N LEU A 129 27.41 12.54 2.81
CA LEU A 129 27.54 11.47 1.82
C LEU A 129 28.81 10.63 2.06
N GLU A 130 29.86 11.18 2.68
CA GLU A 130 31.08 10.43 3.03
C GLU A 130 30.81 9.28 4.00
N ILE A 131 29.75 9.34 4.80
CA ILE A 131 29.40 8.28 5.75
C ILE A 131 28.53 7.18 5.13
N VAL A 132 28.21 7.27 3.83
CA VAL A 132 27.54 6.19 3.10
C VAL A 132 28.51 5.02 2.91
N GLU A 133 28.12 3.84 3.39
CA GLU A 133 28.86 2.60 3.18
C GLU A 133 28.47 1.94 1.85
N ARG A 134 27.15 1.84 1.58
CA ARG A 134 26.61 1.09 0.43
C ARG A 134 25.31 1.69 -0.05
N VAL A 135 25.06 1.52 -1.34
CA VAL A 135 23.80 1.83 -2.01
C VAL A 135 23.43 0.62 -2.85
N SER A 136 22.19 0.15 -2.70
CA SER A 136 21.67 -0.97 -3.46
C SER A 136 20.22 -0.74 -3.86
N GLU A 137 19.85 -1.33 -4.98
CA GLU A 137 18.50 -1.27 -5.54
C GLU A 137 17.98 -2.68 -5.80
N THR A 138 16.71 -2.89 -5.47
CA THR A 138 15.96 -4.10 -5.76
C THR A 138 14.57 -3.70 -6.27
N PRO A 139 13.78 -4.64 -6.83
CA PRO A 139 12.38 -4.35 -7.16
C PRO A 139 11.56 -3.82 -5.97
N LEU A 140 11.93 -4.18 -4.73
CA LEU A 140 11.28 -3.74 -3.49
C LEU A 140 11.65 -2.30 -3.10
N GLY A 141 12.69 -1.72 -3.69
CA GLY A 141 13.12 -0.36 -3.43
C GLY A 141 14.64 -0.21 -3.34
N LYS A 142 15.05 1.03 -3.10
CA LYS A 142 16.44 1.45 -2.91
C LYS A 142 16.74 1.59 -1.42
N CYS A 143 17.95 1.22 -1.04
CA CYS A 143 18.45 1.39 0.32
C CYS A 143 19.88 1.93 0.32
N ILE A 144 20.14 2.88 1.21
CA ILE A 144 21.46 3.39 1.58
C ILE A 144 21.78 2.89 2.98
N ILE A 145 22.95 2.29 3.17
CA ILE A 145 23.48 1.92 4.49
C ILE A 145 24.58 2.90 4.85
N LEU A 146 24.51 3.48 6.05
CA LEU A 146 25.57 4.31 6.61
C LEU A 146 26.60 3.45 7.36
N LYS A 147 27.87 3.88 7.34
CA LYS A 147 28.97 3.23 8.05
C LYS A 147 28.92 3.49 9.56
N GLU A 148 28.24 4.57 9.97
CA GLU A 148 28.16 5.02 11.36
C GLU A 148 26.76 4.79 11.96
N PRO A 149 26.68 4.62 13.30
CA PRO A 149 25.42 4.45 14.03
C PRO A 149 24.72 5.80 14.22
N TRP A 150 24.49 6.51 13.11
CA TRP A 150 24.06 7.90 13.10
C TRP A 150 22.72 8.10 13.81
N GLU A 151 21.73 7.27 13.48
CA GLU A 151 20.39 7.38 14.06
C GLU A 151 20.35 6.81 15.48
N ALA A 152 21.05 5.70 15.73
CA ALA A 152 21.19 5.14 17.07
C ALA A 152 21.75 6.17 18.06
N LYS A 153 22.81 6.90 17.66
CA LYS A 153 23.39 8.00 18.45
C LYS A 153 22.38 9.12 18.69
N ARG A 154 21.68 9.56 17.64
CA ARG A 154 20.66 10.61 17.72
C ARG A 154 19.52 10.26 18.67
N ARG A 155 19.10 8.98 18.69
CA ARG A 155 18.08 8.45 19.63
C ARG A 155 18.63 8.12 21.03
N GLY A 156 19.94 8.22 21.26
CA GLY A 156 20.57 7.83 22.53
C GLY A 156 20.49 6.33 22.83
N LEU A 157 20.45 5.48 21.79
CA LEU A 157 20.32 4.03 21.93
C LEU A 157 21.69 3.38 22.18
N PRO A 158 21.75 2.28 22.95
CA PRO A 158 23.00 1.57 23.19
C PRO A 158 23.47 0.83 21.93
N ILE A 159 24.76 1.01 21.61
CA ILE A 159 25.43 0.28 20.53
C ILE A 159 25.96 -1.03 21.12
N LEU A 160 25.42 -2.16 20.68
CA LEU A 160 25.74 -3.49 21.23
C LEU A 160 26.62 -4.29 20.28
N ASP A 161 27.67 -4.93 20.79
CA ASP A 161 28.54 -5.79 19.96
C ASP A 161 27.91 -7.16 19.61
N PHE A 162 26.76 -7.47 20.20
CA PHE A 162 26.02 -8.71 19.97
C PHE A 162 24.56 -8.44 19.57
N VAL A 163 23.91 -9.43 18.97
CA VAL A 163 22.50 -9.36 18.55
C VAL A 163 21.62 -10.02 19.62
N PRO A 164 20.85 -9.26 20.41
CA PRO A 164 19.96 -9.83 21.43
C PRO A 164 18.85 -10.65 20.78
N TYR A 165 18.45 -11.76 21.41
CA TYR A 165 17.30 -12.53 20.95
C TYR A 165 16.02 -11.70 21.03
N ARG A 166 15.13 -11.90 20.05
CA ARG A 166 13.83 -11.24 19.94
C ARG A 166 12.73 -12.29 19.80
N SER A 167 11.53 -11.96 20.24
CA SER A 167 10.34 -12.77 20.06
C SER A 167 9.81 -12.67 18.62
N THR A 168 8.90 -13.58 18.24
CA THR A 168 8.22 -13.50 16.93
C THR A 168 7.41 -12.21 16.80
N ALA A 169 6.80 -11.72 17.88
CA ALA A 169 6.02 -10.49 17.84
C ALA A 169 6.89 -9.26 17.53
N GLU A 170 8.13 -9.24 18.03
CA GLU A 170 9.07 -8.14 17.78
C GLU A 170 9.65 -8.15 16.36
N VAL A 171 9.90 -9.33 15.78
CA VAL A 171 10.54 -9.41 14.45
C VAL A 171 9.56 -9.47 13.28
N LYS A 172 8.30 -9.86 13.52
CA LYS A 172 7.33 -10.08 12.45
C LYS A 172 7.04 -8.78 11.71
N GLY A 173 7.21 -8.82 10.39
CA GLY A 173 7.00 -7.66 9.51
C GLY A 173 8.18 -6.69 9.47
N MET A 174 9.27 -6.94 10.20
CA MET A 174 10.49 -6.13 10.05
C MET A 174 11.10 -6.34 8.66
N LEU A 175 11.52 -5.25 8.02
CA LEU A 175 12.25 -5.29 6.76
C LEU A 175 13.59 -6.00 6.96
N VAL A 176 13.97 -6.85 6.02
CA VAL A 176 15.23 -7.59 6.04
C VAL A 176 16.13 -7.12 4.90
N ILE A 177 17.34 -6.71 5.26
CA ILE A 177 18.35 -6.17 4.36
C ILE A 177 19.59 -7.08 4.41
N ASP A 178 20.09 -7.46 3.25
CA ASP A 178 21.27 -8.30 3.15
C ASP A 178 22.59 -7.52 3.36
N ALA A 179 23.72 -8.23 3.32
CA ALA A 179 25.01 -7.58 3.50
C ALA A 179 25.31 -6.49 2.46
N GLU A 180 24.81 -6.57 1.24
CA GLU A 180 25.05 -5.57 0.18
C GLU A 180 24.09 -4.37 0.26
N GLY A 181 23.13 -4.38 1.19
CA GLY A 181 22.09 -3.37 1.26
C GLY A 181 20.89 -3.67 0.38
N LYS A 182 20.77 -4.89 -0.17
CA LYS A 182 19.60 -5.30 -0.94
C LYS A 182 18.45 -5.58 0.02
N ILE A 183 17.29 -4.99 -0.25
CA ILE A 183 16.05 -5.33 0.44
C ILE A 183 15.60 -6.70 -0.03
N ILE A 184 15.50 -7.67 0.89
CA ILE A 184 15.13 -9.06 0.57
C ILE A 184 13.62 -9.28 0.69
N GLY A 185 12.99 -8.61 1.65
CA GLY A 185 11.60 -8.82 2.04
C GLY A 185 11.44 -8.63 3.55
N HIS A 186 10.60 -9.44 4.18
CA HIS A 186 10.22 -9.24 5.59
C HIS A 186 10.40 -10.49 6.44
N ALA A 187 10.69 -10.30 7.73
CA ALA A 187 10.75 -11.38 8.70
C ALA A 187 9.34 -11.88 9.04
N GLU A 188 9.16 -13.21 9.08
CA GLU A 188 7.85 -13.81 9.40
C GLU A 188 7.76 -14.25 10.85
N ARG A 189 8.76 -15.00 11.33
CA ARG A 189 8.77 -15.59 12.67
C ARG A 189 10.14 -16.13 13.07
N ILE A 190 10.30 -16.31 14.37
CA ILE A 190 11.42 -17.04 14.96
C ILE A 190 11.19 -18.55 14.82
N LEU A 191 12.26 -19.31 14.60
CA LEU A 191 12.27 -20.77 14.58
C LEU A 191 13.05 -21.28 15.79
N ILE A 192 12.44 -22.17 16.56
CA ILE A 192 13.08 -22.75 17.75
C ILE A 192 14.01 -23.88 17.34
N GLY A 193 15.30 -23.72 17.64
CA GLY A 193 16.36 -24.66 17.32
C GLY A 193 17.65 -24.32 18.05
N LYS A 194 18.72 -25.11 17.81
CA LYS A 194 20.08 -24.81 18.28
C LYS A 194 21.01 -24.71 17.06
N PRO A 195 21.36 -23.50 16.58
CA PRO A 195 20.97 -22.18 17.11
C PRO A 195 19.52 -21.81 16.78
N LEU A 196 19.00 -20.76 17.43
CA LEU A 196 17.73 -20.13 17.07
C LEU A 196 17.74 -19.75 15.58
N GLY A 197 16.60 -19.81 14.91
CA GLY A 197 16.47 -19.41 13.51
C GLY A 197 15.49 -18.25 13.31
N LEU A 198 15.55 -17.65 12.12
CA LEU A 198 14.61 -16.64 11.64
C LEU A 198 14.11 -17.06 10.26
N ARG A 199 12.80 -17.07 10.06
CA ARG A 199 12.18 -17.26 8.75
C ARG A 199 11.92 -15.91 8.09
N ILE A 200 12.38 -15.78 6.85
CA ILE A 200 12.25 -14.58 6.03
C ILE A 200 11.35 -14.91 4.84
N ALA A 201 10.34 -14.07 4.58
CA ALA A 201 9.64 -14.05 3.31
C ALA A 201 10.51 -13.29 2.31
N VAL A 202 11.03 -14.00 1.32
CA VAL A 202 11.78 -13.37 0.22
C VAL A 202 10.78 -12.90 -0.82
N GLU A 203 10.80 -11.61 -1.12
CA GLU A 203 9.77 -10.93 -1.88
C GLU A 203 10.33 -10.29 -3.15
N THR A 204 9.46 -10.04 -4.11
CA THR A 204 9.76 -9.23 -5.29
C THR A 204 8.52 -8.43 -5.66
N VAL A 205 8.69 -7.46 -6.55
CA VAL A 205 7.57 -6.82 -7.22
C VAL A 205 7.26 -7.56 -8.53
N ARG A 206 5.98 -7.85 -8.77
CA ARG A 206 5.43 -8.24 -10.08
C ARG A 206 4.57 -7.11 -10.62
N GLU A 207 4.68 -6.86 -11.93
CA GLU A 207 3.76 -5.98 -12.64
C GLU A 207 2.60 -6.82 -13.14
N GLU A 208 1.38 -6.49 -12.72
CA GLU A 208 0.15 -7.05 -13.26
C GLU A 208 -0.57 -5.98 -14.07
N GLU A 209 -1.08 -6.36 -15.26
CA GLU A 209 -1.95 -5.47 -16.02
C GLU A 209 -3.35 -5.55 -15.44
N VAL A 210 -3.77 -4.49 -14.78
CA VAL A 210 -5.15 -4.35 -14.29
C VAL A 210 -5.90 -3.36 -15.17
N VAL A 211 -7.21 -3.53 -15.25
CA VAL A 211 -8.07 -2.58 -15.95
C VAL A 211 -7.94 -1.22 -15.28
N ASP A 212 -7.63 -0.20 -16.06
CA ASP A 212 -7.70 1.18 -15.64
C ASP A 212 -9.17 1.62 -15.63
N PHE A 213 -9.87 1.33 -14.54
CA PHE A 213 -11.27 1.67 -14.43
C PHE A 213 -11.54 3.18 -14.58
N PRO A 214 -10.76 4.10 -13.97
CA PRO A 214 -10.91 5.53 -14.24
C PRO A 214 -10.86 5.88 -15.72
N ALA A 215 -9.85 5.41 -16.45
CA ALA A 215 -9.73 5.67 -17.89
C ALA A 215 -10.87 5.03 -18.70
N LEU A 216 -11.26 3.79 -18.35
CA LEU A 216 -12.41 3.11 -18.97
C LEU A 216 -13.69 3.90 -18.74
N TYR A 217 -13.90 4.34 -17.51
CA TYR A 217 -15.09 5.07 -17.11
C TYR A 217 -15.18 6.44 -17.80
N GLU A 218 -14.06 7.18 -17.91
CA GLU A 218 -14.01 8.40 -18.70
C GLU A 218 -14.30 8.16 -20.19
N ALA A 219 -13.72 7.11 -20.79
CA ALA A 219 -13.98 6.74 -22.18
C ALA A 219 -15.47 6.41 -22.40
N LEU A 220 -16.07 5.63 -21.50
CA LEU A 220 -17.50 5.33 -21.53
C LEU A 220 -18.35 6.60 -21.35
N LEU A 221 -17.99 7.48 -20.41
CA LEU A 221 -18.70 8.73 -20.20
C LEU A 221 -18.59 9.69 -21.39
N SER A 222 -17.49 9.67 -22.16
CA SER A 222 -17.37 10.46 -23.38
C SER A 222 -18.44 10.07 -24.42
N TYR A 223 -18.75 8.76 -24.50
CA TYR A 223 -19.76 8.22 -25.40
C TYR A 223 -21.19 8.40 -24.86
N PHE A 224 -21.43 8.04 -23.58
CA PHE A 224 -22.76 8.10 -22.96
C PHE A 224 -23.16 9.49 -22.45
N LYS A 225 -22.20 10.42 -22.36
CA LYS A 225 -22.29 11.82 -21.88
C LYS A 225 -22.68 11.99 -20.41
N THR A 226 -23.38 11.01 -19.82
CA THR A 226 -23.88 11.05 -18.45
C THR A 226 -23.78 9.67 -17.78
N PRO A 227 -23.40 9.60 -16.49
CA PRO A 227 -23.35 8.34 -15.73
C PRO A 227 -24.65 7.56 -15.75
N ARG A 228 -25.78 8.27 -15.65
CA ARG A 228 -27.12 7.66 -15.63
C ARG A 228 -27.40 6.82 -16.88
N ARG A 229 -27.06 7.32 -18.07
CA ARG A 229 -27.28 6.60 -19.33
C ARG A 229 -26.40 5.35 -19.45
N LEU A 230 -25.17 5.44 -18.96
CA LEU A 230 -24.27 4.30 -18.88
C LEU A 230 -24.86 3.23 -17.94
N TYR A 231 -25.27 3.61 -16.73
CA TYR A 231 -25.84 2.67 -15.76
C TYR A 231 -27.14 2.02 -16.26
N GLU A 232 -28.04 2.80 -16.86
CA GLU A 232 -29.28 2.26 -17.47
C GLU A 232 -28.99 1.28 -18.61
N ARG A 233 -27.91 1.50 -19.37
CA ARG A 233 -27.48 0.60 -20.46
C ARG A 233 -26.85 -0.67 -19.91
N VAL A 234 -25.90 -0.56 -18.99
CA VAL A 234 -25.23 -1.69 -18.33
C VAL A 234 -26.25 -2.58 -17.61
N ALA A 235 -27.15 -1.96 -16.85
CA ALA A 235 -28.22 -2.65 -16.13
C ALA A 235 -29.12 -3.48 -17.07
N ARG A 236 -29.52 -2.88 -18.20
CA ARG A 236 -30.35 -3.55 -19.21
C ARG A 236 -29.62 -4.73 -19.86
N ASP A 237 -28.36 -4.52 -20.26
CA ASP A 237 -27.59 -5.53 -21.00
C ASP A 237 -27.14 -6.69 -20.09
N LEU A 238 -26.99 -6.45 -18.78
CA LEU A 238 -26.67 -7.48 -17.78
C LEU A 238 -27.89 -8.07 -17.07
N GLY A 239 -29.09 -7.53 -17.28
CA GLY A 239 -30.31 -7.97 -16.62
C GLY A 239 -30.35 -7.70 -15.11
N ILE A 240 -29.69 -6.64 -14.64
CA ILE A 240 -29.61 -6.25 -13.21
C ILE A 240 -30.30 -4.90 -12.96
N GLY A 241 -30.56 -4.56 -11.70
CA GLY A 241 -31.07 -3.24 -11.32
C GLY A 241 -30.01 -2.12 -11.50
N PRO A 242 -30.37 -0.89 -11.90
CA PRO A 242 -29.43 0.24 -12.03
C PRO A 242 -28.64 0.54 -10.75
N GLU A 243 -29.25 0.30 -9.60
CA GLU A 243 -28.65 0.43 -8.27
C GLU A 243 -27.61 -0.65 -7.94
N GLN A 244 -27.58 -1.74 -8.70
CA GLN A 244 -26.62 -2.85 -8.53
C GLN A 244 -25.38 -2.69 -9.42
N VAL A 245 -25.38 -1.69 -10.31
CA VAL A 245 -24.25 -1.41 -11.20
C VAL A 245 -23.10 -0.83 -10.38
N ASN A 246 -21.99 -1.58 -10.33
CA ASN A 246 -20.74 -1.17 -9.71
C ASN A 246 -19.58 -1.36 -10.70
N GLU A 247 -18.37 -1.00 -10.29
CA GLU A 247 -17.15 -1.11 -11.08
C GLU A 247 -16.98 -2.48 -11.76
N LYS A 248 -17.17 -3.58 -11.01
CA LYS A 248 -17.05 -4.94 -11.55
C LYS A 248 -18.07 -5.20 -12.67
N GLN A 249 -19.30 -4.72 -12.50
CA GLN A 249 -20.36 -4.89 -13.51
C GLN A 249 -20.09 -4.08 -14.77
N ILE A 250 -19.57 -2.86 -14.63
CA ILE A 250 -19.20 -2.01 -15.77
C ILE A 250 -18.04 -2.64 -16.55
N ILE A 251 -17.01 -3.14 -15.85
CA ILE A 251 -15.88 -3.86 -16.46
C ILE A 251 -16.37 -5.10 -17.20
N THR A 252 -17.19 -5.93 -16.55
CA THR A 252 -17.75 -7.16 -17.13
C THR A 252 -18.59 -6.85 -18.37
N TRP A 253 -19.41 -5.82 -18.32
CA TRP A 253 -20.21 -5.38 -19.47
C TRP A 253 -19.33 -4.84 -20.60
N ALA A 254 -18.35 -3.99 -20.29
CA ALA A 254 -17.44 -3.42 -21.28
C ALA A 254 -16.66 -4.52 -22.02
N GLU A 255 -16.18 -5.53 -21.30
CA GLU A 255 -15.51 -6.71 -21.86
C GLU A 255 -16.45 -7.52 -22.77
N ARG A 256 -17.68 -7.82 -22.32
CA ARG A 256 -18.69 -8.53 -23.12
C ARG A 256 -19.06 -7.77 -24.41
N MET A 257 -19.04 -6.45 -24.36
CA MET A 257 -19.37 -5.58 -25.50
C MET A 257 -18.17 -5.29 -26.41
N GLY A 258 -17.00 -5.85 -26.13
CA GLY A 258 -15.78 -5.63 -26.91
C GLY A 258 -15.26 -4.20 -26.84
N VAL A 259 -15.57 -3.46 -25.77
CA VAL A 259 -15.03 -2.12 -25.54
C VAL A 259 -13.54 -2.24 -25.26
N ALA A 260 -12.73 -1.34 -25.83
CA ALA A 260 -11.30 -1.30 -25.55
C ALA A 260 -11.07 -1.10 -24.04
N MET A 261 -10.38 -2.06 -23.41
CA MET A 261 -10.08 -2.03 -21.98
C MET A 261 -8.74 -1.34 -21.77
N PRO A 262 -8.71 -0.05 -21.35
CA PRO A 262 -7.45 0.56 -20.97
C PRO A 262 -6.87 -0.22 -19.80
N LYS A 263 -5.58 -0.52 -19.90
CA LYS A 263 -4.84 -1.26 -18.88
C LYS A 263 -3.83 -0.34 -18.24
N ARG A 264 -3.69 -0.45 -16.94
CA ARG A 264 -2.59 0.15 -16.19
C ARG A 264 -1.76 -0.95 -15.55
N LYS A 265 -0.46 -0.69 -15.42
CA LYS A 265 0.44 -1.59 -14.71
C LYS A 265 0.35 -1.31 -13.22
N GLU A 266 -0.03 -2.31 -12.44
CA GLU A 266 0.00 -2.26 -10.99
C GLU A 266 1.18 -3.08 -10.47
N ARG A 267 1.97 -2.48 -9.57
CA ARG A 267 3.12 -3.11 -8.94
C ARG A 267 2.65 -3.79 -7.65
N LYS A 268 2.70 -5.11 -7.60
CA LYS A 268 2.31 -5.90 -6.44
C LYS A 268 3.51 -6.60 -5.82
N ILE A 269 3.69 -6.47 -4.52
CA ILE A 269 4.68 -7.25 -3.78
C ILE A 269 4.17 -8.68 -3.68
N VAL A 270 4.98 -9.64 -4.14
CA VAL A 270 4.69 -11.06 -4.08
C VAL A 270 5.81 -11.79 -3.36
N LYS A 271 5.41 -12.75 -2.52
CA LYS A 271 6.34 -13.67 -1.88
C LYS A 271 6.84 -14.69 -2.91
N GLN A 272 8.14 -14.68 -3.19
CA GLN A 272 8.77 -15.65 -4.08
C GLN A 272 9.02 -16.97 -3.38
N THR A 273 9.58 -16.91 -2.17
CA THR A 273 9.96 -18.09 -1.37
C THR A 273 10.07 -17.71 0.10
N THR A 274 10.23 -18.72 0.95
CA THR A 274 10.74 -18.56 2.32
C THR A 274 12.22 -18.91 2.40
N LEU A 275 12.94 -18.24 3.27
CA LEU A 275 14.33 -18.55 3.61
C LEU A 275 14.47 -18.64 5.13
N ASP A 276 14.96 -19.78 5.61
CA ASP A 276 15.24 -19.99 7.03
C ASP A 276 16.74 -19.80 7.27
N ILE A 277 17.09 -18.88 8.18
CA ILE A 277 18.48 -18.58 8.51
C ILE A 277 18.76 -18.79 10.00
N PRO A 278 19.98 -19.20 10.38
CA PRO A 278 20.38 -19.23 11.79
C PRO A 278 20.59 -17.79 12.31
N TRP A 279 20.26 -17.56 13.58
CA TRP A 279 20.37 -16.25 14.26
C TRP A 279 21.78 -15.65 14.18
N THR A 280 22.80 -16.50 14.13
CA THR A 280 24.22 -16.13 14.03
C THR A 280 24.55 -15.34 12.76
N VAL A 281 23.72 -15.44 11.71
CA VAL A 281 23.87 -14.72 10.43
C VAL A 281 23.37 -13.27 10.53
N ILE A 282 22.59 -12.92 11.55
CA ILE A 282 22.12 -11.54 11.75
C ILE A 282 23.31 -10.68 12.19
N LYS A 283 23.49 -9.53 11.54
CA LYS A 283 24.51 -8.52 11.84
C LYS A 283 24.01 -7.61 12.96
N LYS A 284 22.84 -7.00 12.80
CA LYS A 284 22.20 -6.05 13.71
C LYS A 284 20.68 -6.10 13.59
N ILE A 285 19.97 -5.66 14.64
CA ILE A 285 18.52 -5.53 14.68
C ILE A 285 18.18 -4.17 15.31
N GLY A 286 17.71 -3.24 14.48
CA GLY A 286 17.17 -1.94 14.90
C GLY A 286 15.69 -1.84 14.52
N ASP A 287 15.35 -0.87 13.68
CA ASP A 287 14.05 -0.79 12.99
C ASP A 287 13.95 -1.83 11.85
N VAL A 288 15.11 -2.25 11.32
CA VAL A 288 15.25 -3.30 10.30
C VAL A 288 16.23 -4.38 10.76
N ILE A 289 16.17 -5.56 10.11
CA ILE A 289 17.10 -6.66 10.36
C ILE A 289 18.17 -6.65 9.27
N MET A 290 19.44 -6.49 9.68
CA MET A 290 20.58 -6.51 8.77
C MET A 290 21.30 -7.86 8.83
N LEU A 291 21.62 -8.45 7.68
CA LEU A 291 22.33 -9.73 7.61
C LEU A 291 23.83 -9.54 7.37
N LYS A 292 24.63 -10.52 7.84
CA LYS A 292 26.08 -10.60 7.59
C LYS A 292 26.43 -11.13 6.20
N LYS A 293 25.46 -11.72 5.51
CA LYS A 293 25.63 -12.42 4.23
C LYS A 293 24.67 -11.88 3.18
N THR A 294 24.99 -12.07 1.91
CA THR A 294 24.09 -11.72 0.82
C THR A 294 22.99 -12.76 0.65
N LEU A 295 21.89 -12.40 -0.03
CA LEU A 295 20.84 -13.36 -0.34
C LEU A 295 21.36 -14.57 -1.15
N GLU A 296 22.28 -14.33 -2.08
CA GLU A 296 22.87 -15.36 -2.93
C GLU A 296 23.71 -16.36 -2.11
N GLU A 297 24.53 -15.87 -1.18
CA GLU A 297 25.32 -16.72 -0.27
C GLU A 297 24.44 -17.58 0.64
N LEU A 298 23.30 -17.05 1.08
CA LEU A 298 22.36 -17.76 1.95
C LEU A 298 21.61 -18.85 1.19
N ARG A 299 21.21 -18.58 -0.05
CA ARG A 299 20.59 -19.58 -0.93
C ARG A 299 21.58 -20.71 -1.29
N ALA A 300 22.84 -20.37 -1.58
CA ALA A 300 23.85 -21.36 -1.96
C ALA A 300 24.17 -22.37 -0.85
N ARG A 301 23.96 -22.00 0.42
CA ARG A 301 24.21 -22.88 1.59
C ARG A 301 22.94 -23.57 2.10
N GLY A 302 21.76 -23.26 1.56
CA GLY A 302 20.48 -23.76 2.04
C GLY A 302 19.60 -24.28 0.91
N VAL A 303 19.68 -25.57 0.62
CA VAL A 303 18.60 -26.35 0.00
C VAL A 303 18.55 -27.68 0.77
N PRO A 304 17.43 -28.01 1.45
CA PRO A 304 16.32 -28.68 0.74
C PRO A 304 15.05 -27.85 0.62
N LEU A 305 14.55 -27.82 -0.62
CA LEU A 305 13.27 -27.31 -1.06
C LEU A 305 12.12 -28.13 -0.44
N ALA A 306 11.17 -27.47 0.23
CA ALA A 306 9.78 -27.93 0.21
C ALA A 306 9.05 -26.99 -0.75
N LEU A 307 8.70 -27.55 -1.90
CA LEU A 307 7.97 -26.90 -2.99
C LEU A 307 6.75 -26.17 -2.44
N ALA A 308 6.68 -24.86 -2.63
CA ALA A 308 5.42 -24.14 -2.61
C ALA A 308 4.70 -24.40 -3.95
N GLU A 309 4.25 -25.63 -4.16
CA GLU A 309 3.11 -25.89 -5.03
C GLU A 309 1.85 -25.72 -4.18
N GLU A 310 1.29 -24.51 -4.18
CA GLU A 310 -0.14 -24.26 -3.98
C GLU A 310 -0.49 -22.86 -4.51
N ALA A 311 -0.24 -22.71 -5.81
CA ALA A 311 -0.86 -21.69 -6.65
C ALA A 311 -1.02 -22.28 -8.06
N LYS A 312 -1.61 -23.48 -8.12
CA LYS A 312 -2.28 -23.94 -9.34
C LYS A 312 -3.76 -23.80 -9.08
N GLU A 313 -4.38 -23.08 -10.00
CA GLU A 313 -5.80 -22.84 -10.14
C GLU A 313 -6.62 -24.06 -9.74
N ALA A 314 -7.60 -23.85 -8.88
CA ALA A 314 -8.75 -24.73 -8.79
C ALA A 314 -9.44 -24.70 -10.15
N VAL A 315 -9.05 -25.61 -11.04
CA VAL A 315 -9.81 -25.96 -12.22
C VAL A 315 -11.12 -26.54 -11.70
N VAL A 316 -12.17 -25.74 -11.81
CA VAL A 316 -13.55 -26.14 -11.62
C VAL A 316 -13.78 -27.35 -12.50
N SER A 317 -13.94 -28.52 -11.89
CA SER A 317 -14.39 -29.71 -12.60
C SER A 317 -15.79 -29.44 -13.13
N GLU A 318 -15.94 -29.37 -14.45
CA GLU A 318 -17.25 -29.34 -15.10
C GLU A 318 -18.07 -30.56 -14.64
N PRO A 319 -19.35 -30.38 -14.26
CA PRO A 319 -20.21 -31.51 -13.96
C PRO A 319 -20.51 -32.25 -15.28
N LYS A 320 -20.27 -33.57 -15.29
CA LYS A 320 -20.71 -34.44 -16.38
C LYS A 320 -22.21 -34.26 -16.64
N PRO A 321 -22.66 -34.14 -17.90
CA PRO A 321 -24.08 -34.14 -18.20
C PRO A 321 -24.69 -35.50 -17.84
N LEU A 322 -25.86 -35.46 -17.18
CA LEU A 322 -26.73 -36.63 -17.02
C LEU A 322 -27.19 -37.10 -18.40
N ASP A 323 -26.86 -38.33 -18.75
CA ASP A 323 -27.40 -39.02 -19.92
C ASP A 323 -28.77 -39.61 -19.55
N LEU A 324 -29.82 -38.95 -20.03
CA LEU A 324 -31.20 -39.42 -20.00
C LEU A 324 -31.63 -39.65 -21.46
N SER A 325 -31.27 -40.82 -21.98
CA SER A 325 -31.91 -41.38 -23.17
C SER A 325 -32.41 -42.78 -22.83
N GLU A 326 -33.73 -42.88 -22.85
CA GLU A 326 -34.55 -44.07 -22.64
C GLU A 326 -34.35 -45.09 -23.77
N GLU A 327 -34.65 -46.36 -23.45
CA GLU A 327 -35.60 -47.26 -24.14
C GLU A 327 -35.18 -48.72 -23.82
N VAL A 328 -35.95 -49.46 -23.02
CA VAL A 328 -37.22 -50.15 -23.32
C VAL A 328 -37.04 -51.29 -24.34
N HIS A 329 -37.66 -52.43 -24.02
CA HIS A 329 -37.86 -53.68 -24.79
C HIS A 329 -36.80 -54.78 -24.66
N GLU A 330 -37.14 -56.06 -24.52
CA GLU A 330 -38.36 -56.80 -24.19
C GLU A 330 -37.93 -58.26 -23.99
N ASP A 331 -38.76 -59.04 -23.33
CA ASP A 331 -38.61 -60.48 -23.10
C ASP A 331 -38.28 -61.30 -24.36
N ARG A 332 -37.59 -62.44 -24.15
CA ARG A 332 -38.04 -63.81 -24.53
C ARG A 332 -36.86 -64.79 -24.64
N HIS A 333 -36.74 -65.73 -23.71
CA HIS A 333 -37.25 -67.12 -23.80
C HIS A 333 -36.59 -68.03 -22.77
#